data_AF-A0A556RS90-F1
#
_entry.id   AF-A0A556RS90-F1
#
_cell.length_a   1.000
_cell.length_b   1.000
_cell.length_c   1.000
_cell.angle_alpha   90.00
_cell.angle_beta   90.00
_cell.angle_gamma   90.00
#
_symmetry.space_group_name_H-M   'P 1'
#
loop_
_entity.id
_entity.type
_entity.pdbx_description
1 polymer ?
#
loop_
_entity_poly.entity_id
_entity_poly.type
_entity_poly.pdbx_seq_one_letter_code
_entity_poly.pdbx_strand_id
1 'polypeptide(L)' 'MEHFKFNPKTGELEYFTVRYDQYGRQIERVDYTSHGYGNPSAPDYHSNPHTHNYEYGPGYSPKGKETRVNIGGN' A
#
# COMPACT_ATOMS: atom_id res chain seq x y z
N MET A 1 12.36 -4.58 0.50
CA MET A 1 12.78 -4.43 -0.91
C MET A 1 12.21 -3.12 -1.43
N GLU A 2 13.01 -2.33 -2.13
CA GLU A 2 12.56 -1.06 -2.74
C GLU A 2 12.03 -1.31 -4.15
N HIS A 3 10.98 -0.57 -4.52
CA HIS A 3 10.33 -0.68 -5.82
C HIS A 3 9.97 0.71 -6.36
N PHE A 4 10.06 0.83 -7.68
CA PHE A 4 9.66 2.02 -8.42
C PHE A 4 8.70 1.62 -9.53
N LYS A 5 7.61 2.37 -9.71
CA LYS A 5 6.59 2.08 -10.72
C LYS A 5 6.02 3.38 -11.29
N PHE A 6 6.02 3.53 -12.61
CA PHE A 6 5.36 4.67 -13.23
C PHE A 6 3.83 4.55 -13.10
N ASN A 7 3.19 5.61 -12.61
CA ASN A 7 1.73 5.71 -12.55
C ASN A 7 1.21 6.61 -13.69
N PRO A 8 0.55 6.04 -14.71
CA PRO A 8 0.02 6.81 -15.82
C PRO A 8 -1.15 7.73 -15.43
N LYS A 9 -1.81 7.49 -14.28
CA LYS A 9 -2.92 8.35 -13.79
C LYS A 9 -2.43 9.67 -13.22
N THR A 10 -1.29 9.65 -12.52
CA THR A 10 -0.70 10.85 -11.92
C THR A 10 0.41 11.44 -12.80
N GLY A 11 1.00 10.64 -13.69
CA GLY A 11 2.19 11.02 -14.46
C GLY A 11 3.49 10.95 -13.66
N GLU A 12 3.46 10.35 -12.47
CA GLU A 12 4.57 10.36 -11.51
C GLU A 12 5.18 8.95 -11.33
N LEU A 13 6.43 8.91 -10.88
CA LEU A 13 7.09 7.67 -10.48
C LEU A 13 6.72 7.37 -9.02
N GLU A 14 6.01 6.28 -8.79
CA GLU A 14 5.69 5.80 -7.45
C GLU A 14 6.89 5.10 -6.83
N TYR A 15 7.15 5.38 -5.55
CA TYR A 15 8.16 4.70 -4.75
C TYR A 15 7.51 4.02 -3.56
N PHE A 16 7.83 2.75 -3.37
CA PHE A 16 7.33 1.96 -2.26
C PHE A 16 8.31 0.88 -1.81
N THR A 17 8.21 0.48 -0.55
CA THR A 17 8.95 -0.67 -0.02
C THR A 17 8.00 -1.83 0.25
N VAL A 18 8.50 -3.05 0.08
CA VAL A 18 7.76 -4.28 0.37
C VAL A 18 8.58 -5.19 1.28
N ARG A 19 7.91 -5.80 2.26
CA ARG A 19 8.44 -6.92 3.04
C ARG A 19 7.63 -8.17 2.72
N TYR A 20 8.35 -9.29 2.69
CA TYR A 20 7.80 -10.60 2.38
C TYR A 20 7.98 -11.53 3.58
N ASP A 21 7.07 -12.50 3.73
CA ASP A 21 7.26 -13.63 4.63
C ASP A 21 8.21 -14.68 4.02
N GLN A 22 8.48 -15.74 4.79
CA GLN A 22 9.32 -16.87 4.39
C GLN A 22 8.79 -17.67 3.18
N TYR A 23 7.53 -17.47 2.79
CA TYR A 23 6.90 -18.10 1.63
C TYR A 23 6.89 -17.17 0.40
N GLY A 24 7.51 -15.99 0.50
CA GLY A 24 7.55 -15.00 -0.58
C GLY A 24 6.25 -14.20 -0.75
N ARG A 25 5.35 -14.23 0.22
CA ARG A 25 4.10 -13.44 0.18
C ARG A 25 4.33 -12.07 0.80
N GLN A 26 3.80 -11.03 0.17
CA GLN A 26 3.90 -9.66 0.68
C GLN A 26 3.13 -9.53 1.99
N ILE A 27 3.79 -9.08 3.07
CA ILE A 27 3.17 -8.90 4.40
C ILE A 27 3.04 -7.43 4.79
N GLU A 28 3.87 -6.56 4.21
CA GLU A 28 3.84 -5.11 4.44
C GLU A 28 4.27 -4.41 3.15
N ARG A 29 3.55 -3.35 2.77
CA ARG A 29 3.98 -2.39 1.75
C ARG A 29 3.83 -0.98 2.29
N VAL A 30 4.90 -0.19 2.20
CA VAL A 30 4.87 1.23 2.54
C VAL A 30 4.97 2.03 1.26
N ASP A 31 3.93 2.79 0.97
CA ASP A 31 3.83 3.68 -0.18
C ASP A 31 4.23 5.09 0.24
N TYR A 32 5.25 5.66 -0.39
CA TYR A 32 5.82 6.97 -0.02
C TYR A 32 5.36 8.11 -0.94
N THR A 33 4.68 7.80 -2.03
CA THR A 33 4.27 8.74 -3.07
C THR A 33 2.77 8.70 -3.27
N SER A 34 2.20 9.78 -3.80
CA SER A 34 0.78 9.84 -4.10
C SER A 34 0.39 8.89 -5.22
N HIS A 35 -0.72 8.18 -5.02
CA HIS A 35 -1.34 7.34 -6.04
C HIS A 35 -2.58 8.01 -6.67
N GLY A 36 -2.80 9.30 -6.39
CA GLY A 36 -3.97 10.05 -6.85
C GLY A 36 -5.18 10.01 -5.91
N TYR A 37 -5.01 9.48 -4.69
CA TYR A 37 -6.07 9.30 -3.69
C TYR A 37 -5.96 10.29 -2.50
N GLY A 38 -5.64 11.55 -2.78
CA GLY A 38 -5.33 12.54 -1.74
C GLY A 38 -6.53 13.24 -1.10
N ASN A 39 -7.78 12.94 -1.50
CA ASN A 39 -8.97 13.59 -0.95
C ASN A 39 -9.39 12.93 0.38
N PRO A 40 -9.25 13.59 1.55
CA PRO A 40 -9.54 12.98 2.86
C PRO A 40 -11.01 12.58 3.06
N SER A 41 -11.93 13.18 2.30
CA SER A 41 -13.36 12.89 2.35
C SER A 41 -13.76 11.69 1.49
N ALA A 42 -12.85 11.15 0.69
CA ALA A 42 -13.13 10.02 -0.20
C ALA A 42 -12.87 8.68 0.51
N PRO A 43 -13.69 7.63 0.28
CA PRO A 43 -13.51 6.33 0.93
C PRO A 43 -12.18 5.65 0.56
N ASP A 44 -11.67 5.97 -0.62
CA ASP A 44 -10.39 5.49 -1.13
C ASP A 44 -9.21 6.39 -0.73
N TYR A 45 -9.37 7.34 0.21
CA TYR A 45 -8.28 8.21 0.67
C TYR A 45 -7.04 7.46 1.16
N HIS A 46 -5.87 7.83 0.64
CA HIS A 46 -4.56 7.38 1.12
C HIS A 46 -3.69 8.59 1.49
N SER A 47 -3.14 8.61 2.70
CA SER A 47 -2.09 9.58 3.07
C SER A 47 -0.76 9.21 2.42
N ASN A 48 0.20 10.13 2.37
CA ASN A 48 1.56 9.82 1.94
C ASN A 48 2.55 10.23 3.05
N PRO A 49 3.31 9.28 3.63
CA PRO A 49 3.26 7.84 3.36
C PRO A 49 2.00 7.16 3.95
N HIS A 50 1.71 5.94 3.50
CA HIS A 50 0.76 5.02 4.14
C HIS A 50 1.26 3.58 4.04
N THR A 51 0.69 2.70 4.87
CA THR A 51 1.10 1.29 4.97
C THR A 51 -0.07 0.36 4.68
N HIS A 52 0.18 -0.66 3.85
CA HIS A 52 -0.68 -1.81 3.63
C HIS A 52 -0.09 -3.02 4.32
N ASN A 53 -0.84 -3.61 5.26
CA ASN A 53 -0.48 -4.85 5.93
C ASN A 53 -1.34 -6.00 5.41
N TYR A 54 -0.72 -7.16 5.21
CA TYR A 54 -1.38 -8.34 4.66
C TYR A 54 -1.30 -9.50 5.64
N GLU A 55 -2.46 -10.05 5.98
CA GLU A 55 -2.59 -11.24 6.81
C GLU A 55 -3.04 -12.44 5.95
N TYR A 56 -2.42 -13.60 6.17
CA TYR A 56 -2.75 -14.84 5.46
C TYR A 56 -3.16 -15.92 6.46
N GLY A 57 -4.21 -16.66 6.14
CA GLY A 57 -4.68 -17.74 6.99
C GLY A 57 -6.01 -18.35 6.51
N PRO A 58 -6.49 -19.39 7.20
CA PRO A 58 -7.79 -19.98 6.94
C PRO A 58 -8.90 -18.92 7.00
N GLY A 59 -9.79 -18.93 6.02
CA GLY A 59 -10.89 -17.96 5.91
C GLY A 59 -10.56 -16.69 5.14
N TYR A 60 -9.30 -16.47 4.75
CA TYR A 60 -8.94 -15.39 3.82
C TYR A 60 -8.77 -15.92 2.39
N SER A 61 -8.96 -15.03 1.42
CA SER A 61 -8.67 -15.33 0.01
C SER A 61 -7.16 -15.56 -0.19
N PRO A 62 -6.73 -16.11 -1.35
CA PRO A 62 -5.31 -16.23 -1.68
C PRO A 62 -4.54 -14.90 -1.67
N LYS A 63 -5.24 -13.76 -1.80
CA LYS A 63 -4.65 -12.41 -1.71
C LYS A 63 -4.42 -11.96 -0.27
N GLY A 64 -4.83 -12.73 0.73
CA GLY A 64 -4.83 -12.34 2.12
C GLY A 64 -5.95 -11.36 2.46
N LYS A 65 -5.93 -10.90 3.71
CA LYS A 65 -6.71 -9.76 4.18
C LYS A 65 -5.78 -8.55 4.24
N GLU A 66 -6.18 -7.48 3.57
CA GLU A 66 -5.45 -6.20 3.57
C GLU A 66 -5.99 -5.27 4.65
N THR A 67 -5.10 -4.62 5.38
CA THR A 67 -5.41 -3.50 6.27
C THR A 67 -4.52 -2.31 5.92
N ARG A 68 -5.14 -1.19 5.55
CA ARG A 68 -4.46 0.08 5.25
C ARG A 68 -4.41 0.98 6.48
N VAL A 69 -3.23 1.53 6.77
CA VAL A 69 -2.99 2.52 7.82
C VAL A 69 -2.44 3.79 7.19
N ASN A 70 -3.20 4.88 7.29
CA ASN A 70 -2.75 6.21 6.88
C ASN A 70 -1.92 6.81 8.03
N ILE A 71 -0.68 7.22 7.75
CA ILE A 71 0.23 7.83 8.73
C ILE A 71 0.12 9.36 8.60
N GLY A 72 -0.35 10.02 9.66
CA GLY A 72 -0.44 11.48 9.72
C GLY A 72 -1.55 12.06 8.84
N GLY A 73 -2.80 11.91 9.27
CA GLY A 73 -3.83 12.86 8.85
C GLY A 73 -3.62 14.15 9.63
N ASN A 74 -3.31 15.24 8.92
CA ASN A 74 -3.66 16.58 9.39
C ASN A 74 -4.93 16.99 8.66
#